data_AF-A0A0A2VBU4-F1
#
_entry.id   AF-A0A0A2VBU4-F1
#
_cell.length_a   1.000
_cell.length_b   1.000
_cell.length_c   1.000
_cell.angle_alpha   90.00
_cell.angle_beta   90.00
_cell.angle_gamma   90.00
#
_symmetry.space_group_name_H-M   'P 1'
#
loop_
_entity.id
_entity.type
_entity.pdbx_description
1 polymer ?
#
loop_
_entity_poly.entity_id
_entity_poly.type
_entity_poly.pdbx_seq_one_letter_code
_entity_poly.pdbx_strand_id
1 'polypeptide(L)'
;MKHQLKRIERSGNRRAEHKLVGVSVGEREEWLWTAFVKKGNVGWVFVSSRPKMMNSREVEWKSQQTVPPDVNRFISELAQKVDALFKVNEVS
;
A
#
# COMPACT_ATOMS: atom_id res chain seq x y z
N MET A 1 6.27 7.49 -10.00
CA MET A 1 7.03 7.09 -8.79
C MET A 1 7.46 5.63 -8.92
N LYS A 2 8.39 5.09 -8.11
CA LYS A 2 8.67 3.64 -8.08
C LYS A 2 7.90 2.99 -6.94
N HIS A 3 6.97 2.10 -7.24
CA HIS A 3 6.14 1.41 -6.25
C HIS A 3 6.66 0.02 -5.95
N GLN A 4 6.63 -0.37 -4.66
CA GLN A 4 7.01 -1.71 -4.23
C GLN A 4 6.04 -2.20 -3.16
N LEU A 5 5.32 -3.28 -3.48
CA LEU A 5 4.63 -4.10 -2.49
C LEU A 5 5.67 -4.83 -1.63
N LYS A 6 5.56 -4.70 -0.30
CA LYS A 6 6.45 -5.38 0.66
C LYS A 6 5.82 -6.62 1.26
N ARG A 7 4.50 -6.59 1.49
CA ARG A 7 3.80 -7.69 2.15
C ARG A 7 2.32 -7.74 1.83
N ILE A 8 1.79 -8.95 1.74
CA ILE A 8 0.36 -9.28 1.72
C ILE A 8 0.07 -10.11 2.97
N GLU A 9 -0.90 -9.70 3.77
CA GLU A 9 -1.33 -10.43 4.96
C GLU A 9 -2.84 -10.64 4.94
N ARG A 10 -3.35 -11.71 5.58
CA ARG A 10 -4.78 -11.78 5.92
C ARG A 10 -5.10 -10.69 6.95
N SER A 11 -6.20 -9.99 6.73
CA SER A 11 -6.69 -9.00 7.67
C SER A 11 -7.43 -9.67 8.82
N GLY A 12 -7.11 -9.30 10.07
CA GLY A 12 -7.92 -9.68 11.24
C GLY A 12 -9.24 -8.91 11.36
N ASN A 13 -9.45 -7.87 10.54
CA ASN A 13 -10.66 -7.05 10.53
C ASN A 13 -11.68 -7.59 9.53
N ARG A 14 -12.92 -7.91 9.96
CA ARG A 14 -14.02 -8.43 9.12
C ARG A 14 -14.39 -7.54 7.92
N ARG A 15 -14.01 -6.25 7.94
CA ARG A 15 -14.26 -5.31 6.84
C ARG A 15 -13.21 -5.36 5.73
N ALA A 16 -12.13 -6.14 5.90
CA ALA A 16 -11.11 -6.38 4.87
C ALA A 16 -10.67 -7.84 4.87
N GLU A 17 -10.36 -8.40 3.71
CA GLU A 17 -9.83 -9.77 3.58
C GLU A 17 -8.31 -9.75 3.63
N HIS A 18 -7.70 -8.74 3.00
CA HIS A 18 -6.26 -8.59 2.91
C HIS A 18 -5.80 -7.23 3.42
N LYS A 19 -4.60 -7.22 3.99
CA LYS A 19 -3.82 -6.02 4.30
C LYS A 19 -2.59 -6.03 3.41
N LEU A 20 -2.44 -4.99 2.60
CA LEU A 20 -1.31 -4.78 1.70
C LEU A 20 -0.42 -3.69 2.28
N VAL A 21 0.88 -3.97 2.41
CA VAL A 21 1.86 -3.00 2.92
C VAL A 21 2.92 -2.78 1.85
N GLY A 22 3.20 -1.53 1.52
CA GLY A 22 4.24 -1.22 0.56
C GLY A 22 4.81 0.17 0.70
N VAL A 23 5.80 0.44 -0.14
CA VAL A 23 6.52 1.71 -0.18
C VAL A 23 6.51 2.24 -1.61
N SER A 24 6.33 3.53 -1.76
CA SER A 24 6.47 4.23 -3.04
C SER A 24 7.57 5.28 -2.91
N VAL A 25 8.57 5.21 -3.79
CA VAL A 25 9.77 6.05 -3.74
C VAL A 25 9.74 7.03 -4.90
N GLY A 26 9.69 8.32 -4.58
CA GLY A 26 9.85 9.43 -5.51
C GLY A 26 11.28 9.96 -5.54
N GLU A 27 11.46 11.08 -6.22
CA GLU A 27 12.78 11.74 -6.31
C GLU A 27 13.21 12.33 -4.96
N ARG A 28 12.27 12.96 -4.25
CA ARG A 28 12.53 13.72 -3.01
C ARG A 28 11.88 13.13 -1.77
N GLU A 29 11.00 12.16 -1.92
CA GLU A 29 10.18 11.64 -0.82
C GLU A 29 9.91 10.15 -0.99
N GLU A 30 9.65 9.49 0.13
CA GLU A 30 9.19 8.12 0.23
C GLU A 30 7.84 8.09 0.93
N TRP A 31 6.99 7.16 0.50
CA TRP A 31 5.64 6.97 1.02
C TRP A 31 5.47 5.54 1.48
N LEU A 32 5.25 5.35 2.78
CA LEU A 32 4.82 4.07 3.35
C LEU A 32 3.30 4.05 3.32
N TRP A 33 2.72 2.99 2.77
CA TRP A 33 1.27 2.83 2.69
C TRP A 33 0.84 1.46 3.19
N THR A 34 -0.31 1.44 3.87
CA THR A 34 -1.02 0.24 4.26
C THR A 34 -2.44 0.33 3.75
N ALA A 35 -2.80 -0.55 2.82
CA ALA A 35 -4.12 -0.61 2.20
C ALA A 35 -4.87 -1.86 2.66
N PHE A 36 -6.15 -1.70 2.94
CA PHE A 36 -7.02 -2.80 3.35
C PHE A 36 -8.02 -3.07 2.26
N VAL A 37 -8.03 -4.32 1.79
CA VAL A 37 -8.68 -4.73 0.55
C VAL A 37 -9.72 -5.80 0.84
N LYS A 38 -10.86 -5.69 0.17
CA LYS A 38 -11.95 -6.69 0.19
C LYS A 38 -12.48 -6.87 -1.23
N LYS A 39 -12.49 -8.11 -1.74
CA LYS A 39 -12.98 -8.45 -3.08
C LYS A 39 -12.43 -7.52 -4.17
N GLY A 40 -11.12 -7.28 -4.16
CA GLY A 40 -10.42 -6.40 -5.09
C GLY A 40 -10.60 -4.89 -4.87
N ASN A 41 -11.46 -4.48 -3.94
CA ASN A 41 -11.73 -3.07 -3.64
C ASN A 41 -10.93 -2.58 -2.43
N VAL A 42 -10.36 -1.39 -2.54
CA VAL A 42 -9.64 -0.73 -1.45
C VAL A 42 -10.64 -0.02 -0.54
N GLY A 43 -10.70 -0.42 0.72
CA GLY A 43 -11.60 0.16 1.72
C GLY A 43 -10.99 1.37 2.44
N TRP A 44 -9.79 1.21 3.00
CA TRP A 44 -9.06 2.30 3.63
C TRP A 44 -7.56 2.16 3.40
N VAL A 45 -6.89 3.31 3.35
CA VAL A 45 -5.44 3.42 3.17
C VAL A 45 -4.88 4.34 4.24
N PHE A 46 -3.89 3.86 4.99
CA PHE A 46 -3.05 4.72 5.82
C PHE A 46 -1.78 5.02 5.06
N VAL A 47 -1.37 6.28 5.09
CA VAL A 47 -0.15 6.75 4.44
C VAL A 47 0.70 7.56 5.39
N SER A 48 1.99 7.33 5.33
CA SER A 48 3.00 8.19 5.93
C SER A 48 4.04 8.53 4.87
N SER A 49 4.60 9.73 4.93
CA SER A 49 5.69 10.13 4.06
C SER A 49 6.92 10.58 4.86
N ARG A 50 8.06 10.54 4.20
CA ARG A 50 9.29 11.18 4.67
C ARG A 50 10.11 11.70 3.48
N PRO A 51 10.90 12.77 3.65
CA PRO A 51 11.93 13.14 2.69
C PRO A 51 12.90 11.98 2.43
N LYS A 52 13.35 11.84 1.19
CA LYS A 52 14.42 10.92 0.82
C LYS A 52 15.72 11.42 1.45
N MET A 53 16.41 10.55 2.18
CA MET A 53 17.63 10.94 2.90
C MET A 53 18.70 11.41 1.93
N MET A 54 18.98 12.71 1.91
CA MET A 54 20.28 13.26 1.50
C MET A 54 21.11 13.39 2.79
N ASN A 55 22.25 12.71 2.86
CA ASN A 55 23.25 12.81 3.95
C ASN A 55 23.01 11.94 5.20
N SER A 56 22.33 10.80 5.07
CA SER A 56 22.28 9.75 6.11
C SER A 56 21.70 10.18 7.47
N ARG A 57 20.99 11.31 7.55
CA ARG A 57 20.18 11.64 8.73
C ARG A 57 18.90 10.84 8.70
N GLU A 58 18.63 10.14 9.80
CA GLU A 58 17.36 9.46 9.99
C GLU A 58 16.23 10.50 10.03
N VAL A 59 15.21 10.29 9.21
CA VAL A 59 14.03 11.14 9.16
C VAL A 59 12.80 10.31 9.49
N GLU A 60 12.01 10.80 10.43
CA GLU A 60 10.81 10.15 10.90
C GLU A 60 9.73 10.11 9.82
N TRP A 61 8.94 9.03 9.85
CA TRP A 61 7.72 8.93 9.05
C TRP A 61 6.64 9.82 9.63
N LYS A 62 6.04 10.67 8.80
CA LYS A 62 4.92 11.52 9.20
C LYS A 62 3.64 11.05 8.55
N SER A 63 2.62 10.79 9.37
CA SER A 63 1.27 10.46 8.89
C SER A 63 0.74 11.57 7.98
N GLN A 64 0.11 11.19 6.87
CA GLN A 64 -0.47 12.10 5.90
C GLN A 64 -1.98 11.90 5.85
N GLN A 65 -2.73 12.99 5.71
CA GLN A 65 -4.19 12.92 5.59
C GLN A 65 -4.63 12.50 4.18
N THR A 66 -3.81 12.79 3.17
CA THR A 66 -4.12 12.53 1.77
C THR A 66 -3.14 11.54 1.16
N VAL A 67 -3.68 10.64 0.34
CA VAL A 67 -2.89 9.69 -0.45
C VAL A 67 -2.54 10.35 -1.78
N PRO A 68 -1.26 10.38 -2.20
CA PRO A 68 -0.91 10.87 -3.53
C PRO A 68 -1.66 10.12 -4.64
N PRO A 69 -2.15 10.79 -5.70
CA PRO A 69 -2.93 10.14 -6.75
C PRO A 69 -2.24 8.95 -7.43
N ASP A 70 -0.91 9.04 -7.62
CA ASP A 70 -0.09 7.97 -8.21
C ASP A 70 -0.06 6.73 -7.31
N VAL A 71 0.13 6.93 -6.00
CA VAL A 71 0.10 5.87 -4.99
C VAL A 71 -1.29 5.25 -4.90
N ASN A 72 -2.34 6.07 -4.91
CA ASN A 72 -3.71 5.58 -4.84
C ASN A 72 -4.05 4.68 -6.05
N ARG A 73 -3.70 5.13 -7.27
CA ARG A 73 -3.90 4.37 -8.50
C ARG A 73 -3.18 3.03 -8.45
N PHE A 74 -1.90 3.04 -8.07
CA PHE A 74 -1.11 1.81 -7.94
C PHE A 74 -1.76 0.82 -6.94
N ILE A 75 -2.20 1.31 -5.78
CA ILE A 75 -2.85 0.47 -4.75
C ILE A 75 -4.15 -0.13 -5.27
N SER A 76 -4.97 0.65 -5.99
CA SER A 76 -6.22 0.15 -6.59
C SER A 76 -5.96 -0.94 -7.63
N GLU A 77 -4.99 -0.76 -8.52
CA GLU A 77 -4.60 -1.78 -9.50
C GLU A 77 -4.05 -3.04 -8.82
N LEU A 78 -3.25 -2.86 -7.77
CA LEU A 78 -2.68 -3.96 -7.01
C LEU A 78 -3.76 -4.76 -6.29
N ALA A 79 -4.76 -4.10 -5.71
CA ALA A 79 -5.89 -4.75 -5.04
C ALA A 79 -6.65 -5.69 -5.99
N GLN A 80 -6.90 -5.26 -7.23
CA GLN A 80 -7.54 -6.08 -8.26
C GLN A 80 -6.68 -7.30 -8.62
N LYS A 81 -5.37 -7.13 -8.77
CA LYS A 81 -4.45 -8.24 -9.06
C LYS A 81 -4.39 -9.25 -7.91
N VAL A 82 -4.38 -8.77 -6.66
CA VAL A 82 -4.40 -9.64 -5.48
C VAL A 82 -5.69 -10.46 -5.42
N ASP A 83 -6.85 -9.84 -5.65
CA ASP A 83 -8.12 -10.55 -5.69
C ASP A 83 -8.16 -11.62 -6.78
N ALA A 84 -7.69 -11.30 -7.98
CA ALA A 84 -7.58 -12.26 -9.07
C ALA A 84 -6.66 -13.46 -8.69
N LEU A 85 -5.52 -13.20 -8.06
CA LEU A 85 -4.58 -14.24 -7.63
C LEU A 85 -5.19 -15.16 -6.57
N PHE A 86 -5.95 -14.63 -5.61
CA PHE A 86 -6.55 -15.45 -4.55
C PHE A 86 -7.82 -16.18 -5.02
N LYS A 87 -8.59 -15.63 -5.95
CA LYS A 87 -9.72 -16.35 -6.59
C LYS A 87 -9.27 -17.57 -7.39
N VAL A 88 -8.15 -17.47 -8.11
CA VAL A 88 -7.62 -18.60 -8.90
C VAL A 88 -7.09 -19.73 -8.00
N ASN A 89 -6.73 -19.43 -6.75
CA ASN A 89 -6.19 -20.41 -5.81
C ASN A 89 -7.24 -20.98 -4.83
N GLU A 90 -8.51 -20.56 -4.91
CA GLU A 90 -9.64 -21.31 -4.33
C GLU A 90 -9.92 -22.52 -5.23
N VAL A 91 -9.02 -23.50 -5.21
CA VAL A 91 -9.24 -24.79 -5.85
C VAL A 91 -10.15 -25.61 -4.92
N SER A 92 -11.35 -25.86 -5.44
CA SER A 92 -12.36 -26.84 -5.03
C SER A 92 -11.79 -28.19 -4.58
#